data_AF-A0AAW0E6B1-F1
#
_entry.id   AF-A0AAW0E6B1-F1
#
_cell.length_a   1.000
_cell.length_b   1.000
_cell.length_c   1.000
_cell.angle_alpha   90.00
_cell.angle_beta   90.00
_cell.angle_gamma   90.00
#
_symmetry.space_group_name_H-M   'P 1'
#
loop_
_entity.id
_entity.type
_entity.pdbx_description
1 polymer ?
#
loop_
_entity_poly.entity_id
_entity_poly.type
_entity_poly.pdbx_seq_one_letter_code
_entity_poly.pdbx_strand_id
1 'polypeptide(L)'
;MNLDSIYEARAPSGELCSQGSTASPSTSHSQFAKIDPAQDSLIHKQTALRRLFNMTPDNHTSHDRLQRVRGFTIRGKSWTCETENNHAISSTTHFKLGDLFTTLICHNSTHLGLAVVKSTLIKRGGTGSGSRAVSLFAIPRAEIHLPTSAYTVSGQVLSLLPLETAPNSLSWAWEGDFISFCSKKKKKKKASDSEDTAKIKNLHIIVSSRLIDCNINDQAREISGLTLPREREKTWSFKNADLVSAWKALWVSLLNDSSLHDKFPVYTGISEGMFPYQAVSPVPANLGICYASSIANTAIEKSILARKACRICGKQVKDQDRQGHVGVHILKSMYGERDLTANVPVSSDVSSSYPCGMCGGTCTVTIKGGKPCSEQCPTPYSFLISASKKFLPTRPCTNVPVLCAVLGCKDTHWKYNFKQHLEERHPGWQQIIPAESDFLEQIRISSEEQAKLDISPETISVWPPLPPPPPSITSTRPSTPNRDAGSGRKRSASYLQNSPSRRDKENCDPNTGYMDKRRHILGLIWCT
;
A
#
# COMPACT_ATOMS: atom_id res chain seq x y z
N MET A 1 22.32 8.67 28.39
CA MET A 1 22.53 7.23 28.64
C MET A 1 23.41 6.70 27.51
N ASN A 2 24.62 6.24 27.83
CA ASN A 2 25.58 5.68 26.87
C ASN A 2 25.30 4.18 26.73
N LEU A 3 25.10 3.68 25.50
CA LEU A 3 24.76 2.29 25.19
C LEU A 3 25.86 1.68 24.31
N ASP A 4 26.92 1.19 24.93
CA ASP A 4 27.92 0.33 24.30
C ASP A 4 28.20 -0.86 25.24
N SER A 5 27.62 -2.03 24.94
CA SER A 5 28.12 -3.37 25.31
C SER A 5 26.98 -4.40 25.20
N ILE A 6 26.94 -5.17 24.10
CA ILE A 6 26.34 -6.52 24.08
C ILE A 6 27.24 -7.42 23.22
N TYR A 7 27.79 -8.45 23.88
CA TYR A 7 28.69 -9.48 23.38
C TYR A 7 27.98 -10.51 22.48
N GLU A 8 28.71 -11.03 21.48
CA GLU A 8 28.38 -12.19 20.66
C GLU A 8 28.62 -13.52 21.42
N ALA A 9 27.68 -14.46 21.31
CA ALA A 9 27.89 -15.86 21.68
C ALA A 9 27.63 -16.77 20.47
N ARG A 10 28.69 -17.43 19.97
CA ARG A 10 28.65 -18.49 18.96
C ARG A 10 28.22 -19.81 19.60
N ALA A 11 27.30 -20.52 18.94
CA ALA A 11 26.92 -21.91 19.27
C ALA A 11 27.91 -22.93 18.66
N PRO A 12 28.16 -24.09 19.31
CA PRO A 12 29.01 -25.13 18.77
C PRO A 12 28.26 -26.08 17.82
N SER A 13 28.98 -26.52 16.80
CA SER A 13 28.61 -27.52 15.80
C SER A 13 28.55 -28.93 16.40
N GLY A 14 27.41 -29.61 16.22
CA GLY A 14 27.17 -31.00 16.62
C GLY A 14 27.34 -32.00 15.47
N GLU A 15 27.87 -33.17 15.81
CA GLU A 15 28.34 -34.27 14.98
C GLU A 15 27.23 -35.05 14.24
N LEU A 16 27.63 -35.64 13.11
CA LEU A 16 26.87 -36.59 12.29
C LEU A 16 26.86 -37.98 12.93
N CYS A 17 25.68 -38.55 13.13
CA CYS A 17 25.50 -39.97 13.45
C CYS A 17 24.61 -40.64 12.40
N SER A 18 25.19 -41.59 11.67
CA SER A 18 24.55 -42.47 10.70
C SER A 18 23.86 -43.65 11.39
N GLN A 19 22.55 -43.83 11.22
CA GLN A 19 21.85 -45.06 11.57
C GLN A 19 20.85 -45.52 10.49
N GLY A 20 20.77 -46.83 10.36
CA GLY A 20 20.17 -47.56 9.24
C GLY A 20 18.64 -47.58 9.20
N SER A 21 18.16 -47.73 7.96
CA SER A 21 16.75 -47.83 7.58
C SER A 21 16.17 -49.19 7.94
N THR A 22 15.30 -49.22 8.96
CA THR A 22 14.32 -50.30 9.15
C THR A 22 12.96 -49.84 8.61
N ALA A 23 12.35 -50.66 7.75
CA ALA A 23 11.08 -50.34 7.11
C ALA A 23 9.96 -50.23 8.15
N SER A 24 9.41 -49.02 8.30
CA SER A 24 8.31 -48.73 9.21
C SER A 24 7.00 -49.39 8.73
N PRO A 25 6.21 -50.01 9.62
CA PRO A 25 4.93 -50.59 9.26
C PRO A 25 3.99 -49.50 8.74
N SER A 26 3.35 -49.76 7.59
CA SER A 26 2.38 -48.85 6.98
C SER A 26 1.24 -48.58 7.97
N THR A 27 1.25 -47.40 8.58
CA THR A 27 0.22 -46.96 9.50
C THR A 27 -1.04 -46.66 8.70
N SER A 28 -2.06 -47.51 8.85
CA SER A 28 -3.39 -47.25 8.30
C SER A 28 -3.93 -45.99 8.96
N HIS A 29 -3.95 -44.88 8.21
CA HIS A 29 -4.48 -43.62 8.72
C HIS A 29 -6.00 -43.69 8.80
N SER A 30 -6.54 -43.76 10.02
CA SER A 30 -7.99 -43.65 10.25
C SER A 30 -8.53 -42.31 9.71
N GLN A 31 -9.68 -42.32 9.03
CA GLN A 31 -10.36 -41.11 8.55
C GLN A 31 -11.16 -40.40 9.67
N PHE A 32 -11.19 -40.98 10.87
CA PHE A 32 -11.98 -40.52 12.01
C PHE A 32 -11.08 -40.07 13.16
N ALA A 33 -11.57 -39.13 13.97
CA ALA A 33 -10.91 -38.62 15.16
C ALA A 33 -11.94 -38.42 16.29
N LYS A 34 -11.50 -38.60 17.53
CA LYS A 34 -12.25 -38.18 18.72
C LYS A 34 -11.78 -36.78 19.11
N ILE A 35 -12.70 -35.82 19.22
CA ILE A 35 -12.36 -34.46 19.71
C ILE A 35 -12.40 -34.43 21.24
N ASP A 36 -13.38 -35.12 21.83
CA ASP A 36 -13.65 -35.09 23.25
C ASP A 36 -13.54 -36.53 23.80
N PRO A 37 -12.66 -36.81 24.77
CA PRO A 37 -12.55 -38.12 25.39
C PRO A 37 -13.83 -38.55 26.11
N ALA A 38 -14.72 -37.63 26.47
CA ALA A 38 -16.00 -37.94 27.11
C ALA A 38 -17.11 -38.35 26.10
N GLN A 39 -16.96 -38.01 24.82
CA GLN A 39 -17.89 -38.44 23.77
C GLN A 39 -17.26 -39.57 22.94
N ASP A 40 -17.79 -40.78 23.08
CA ASP A 40 -17.26 -41.96 22.37
C ASP A 40 -17.54 -41.97 20.85
N SER A 41 -18.18 -40.92 20.32
CA SER A 41 -18.47 -40.80 18.90
C SER A 41 -17.23 -40.47 18.08
N LEU A 42 -16.83 -41.40 17.20
CA LEU A 42 -15.86 -41.15 16.15
C LEU A 42 -16.48 -40.24 15.08
N ILE A 43 -15.90 -39.06 14.90
CA ILE A 43 -16.33 -38.13 13.85
C ILE A 43 -15.25 -38.05 12.77
N HIS A 44 -15.66 -37.77 11.53
CA HIS A 44 -14.72 -37.65 10.42
C HIS A 44 -13.71 -36.52 10.70
N LYS A 45 -12.42 -36.72 10.39
CA LYS A 45 -11.32 -35.76 10.66
C LYS A 45 -11.61 -34.36 10.14
N GLN A 46 -12.29 -34.25 9.00
CA GLN A 46 -12.72 -32.96 8.46
C GLN A 46 -13.72 -32.23 9.37
N THR A 47 -14.68 -32.96 9.96
CA THR A 47 -15.63 -32.42 10.93
C THR A 47 -14.93 -32.06 12.23
N ALA A 48 -13.93 -32.86 12.64
CA ALA A 48 -13.10 -32.56 13.80
C ALA A 48 -12.36 -31.24 13.68
N LEU A 49 -11.68 -31.03 12.54
CA LEU A 49 -10.99 -29.77 12.26
C LEU A 49 -11.96 -28.60 12.17
N ARG A 50 -13.12 -28.76 11.52
CA ARG A 50 -14.13 -27.69 11.45
C ARG A 50 -14.63 -27.25 12.82
N ARG A 51 -14.88 -28.20 13.73
CA ARG A 51 -15.29 -27.91 15.12
C ARG A 51 -14.15 -27.25 15.90
N LEU A 52 -12.92 -27.75 15.76
CA LEU A 52 -11.75 -27.18 16.44
C LEU A 52 -11.49 -25.72 16.04
N PHE A 53 -11.73 -25.37 14.77
CA PHE A 53 -11.48 -24.03 14.22
C PHE A 53 -12.73 -23.15 14.12
N ASN A 54 -13.87 -23.53 14.72
CA ASN A 54 -15.13 -22.79 14.70
C ASN A 54 -15.58 -22.36 13.29
N MET A 55 -15.38 -23.22 12.28
CA MET A 55 -15.84 -22.94 10.91
C MET A 55 -17.34 -23.25 10.82
N THR A 56 -18.19 -22.23 10.71
CA THR A 56 -19.64 -22.40 10.52
C THR A 56 -19.92 -23.17 9.21
N PRO A 57 -20.83 -24.16 9.23
CA PRO A 57 -21.13 -24.97 8.05
C PRO A 57 -21.96 -24.16 7.04
N ASP A 58 -21.32 -23.63 6.00
CA ASP A 58 -22.03 -23.28 4.78
C ASP A 58 -22.25 -24.57 3.98
N ASN A 59 -23.50 -25.03 3.89
CA ASN A 59 -23.91 -26.29 3.24
C ASN A 59 -23.80 -26.28 1.69
N HIS A 60 -23.01 -25.39 1.10
CA HIS A 60 -22.81 -25.34 -0.34
C HIS A 60 -21.57 -26.14 -0.75
N THR A 61 -21.80 -27.33 -1.29
CA THR A 61 -20.76 -28.16 -1.91
C THR A 61 -20.17 -27.45 -3.12
N SER A 62 -18.84 -27.32 -3.19
CA SER A 62 -18.18 -26.77 -4.39
C SER A 62 -18.32 -27.73 -5.57
N HIS A 63 -18.80 -27.23 -6.70
CA HIS A 63 -18.89 -27.99 -7.95
C HIS A 63 -17.52 -28.19 -8.62
N ASP A 64 -16.48 -27.46 -8.20
CA ASP A 64 -15.12 -27.58 -8.76
C ASP A 64 -14.41 -28.83 -8.25
N ARG A 65 -13.96 -29.69 -9.17
CA ARG A 65 -13.32 -30.99 -8.89
C ARG A 65 -11.98 -30.82 -8.18
N LEU A 66 -11.18 -29.81 -8.53
CA LEU A 66 -9.86 -29.59 -7.93
C LEU A 66 -9.95 -29.10 -6.48
N GLN A 67 -10.97 -28.30 -6.16
CA GLN A 67 -11.23 -27.85 -4.80
C GLN A 67 -11.79 -28.96 -3.89
N ARG A 68 -12.52 -29.94 -4.44
CA ARG A 68 -12.99 -31.11 -3.68
C ARG A 68 -11.84 -32.02 -3.23
N VAL A 69 -10.84 -32.23 -4.07
CA VAL A 69 -9.71 -33.14 -3.77
C VAL A 69 -8.80 -32.62 -2.65
N ARG A 70 -8.77 -31.30 -2.42
CA ARG A 70 -7.93 -30.69 -1.36
C ARG A 70 -8.64 -30.52 -0.02
N GLY A 71 -9.91 -30.93 0.13
CA GLY A 71 -10.65 -30.83 1.41
C GLY A 71 -10.95 -29.41 1.91
N PHE A 72 -10.47 -28.37 1.21
CA PHE A 72 -10.68 -26.97 1.54
C PHE A 72 -11.65 -26.32 0.55
N THR A 73 -12.89 -26.15 0.98
CA THR A 73 -13.88 -25.32 0.28
C THR A 73 -13.82 -23.93 0.88
N ILE A 74 -12.90 -23.08 0.43
CA ILE A 74 -12.98 -21.64 0.69
C ILE A 74 -13.64 -21.01 -0.53
N ARG A 75 -14.98 -21.05 -0.59
CA ARG A 75 -15.75 -20.18 -1.49
C ARG A 75 -16.27 -19.00 -0.68
N GLY A 76 -15.54 -17.90 -0.75
CA GLY A 76 -16.08 -16.68 -1.37
C GLY A 76 -17.34 -16.04 -0.78
N LYS A 77 -17.67 -16.22 0.50
CA LYS A 77 -18.24 -15.08 1.22
C LYS A 77 -17.06 -14.18 1.54
N SER A 78 -17.02 -13.03 0.86
CA SER A 78 -16.14 -11.93 1.20
C SER A 78 -16.06 -11.81 2.73
N TRP A 79 -14.86 -11.65 3.29
CA TRP A 79 -14.67 -11.29 4.71
C TRP A 79 -15.46 -10.03 5.14
N THR A 80 -16.12 -9.35 4.20
CA THR A 80 -17.08 -8.26 4.42
C THR A 80 -18.50 -8.74 4.72
N CYS A 81 -18.76 -10.01 5.07
CA CYS A 81 -20.05 -10.37 5.63
C CYS A 81 -20.13 -9.75 7.02
N GLU A 82 -20.73 -8.57 7.08
CA GLU A 82 -21.30 -7.89 8.26
C GLU A 82 -22.37 -8.78 8.90
N THR A 83 -22.02 -9.99 9.30
CA THR A 83 -22.83 -10.75 10.24
C THR A 83 -22.55 -10.14 11.60
N GLU A 84 -23.53 -9.39 12.09
CA GLU A 84 -23.70 -8.75 13.41
C GLU A 84 -23.49 -9.67 14.63
N ASN A 85 -22.92 -10.86 14.44
CA ASN A 85 -22.38 -11.66 15.53
C ASN A 85 -21.04 -11.04 15.97
N ASN A 86 -21.18 -9.94 16.71
CA ASN A 86 -20.21 -9.38 17.64
C ASN A 86 -19.90 -10.41 18.75
N HIS A 87 -19.41 -11.60 18.40
CA HIS A 87 -18.58 -12.32 19.34
C HIS A 87 -17.44 -11.37 19.68
N ALA A 88 -17.37 -10.95 20.94
CA ALA A 88 -16.43 -9.98 21.43
C ALA A 88 -15.01 -10.48 21.13
N ILE A 89 -14.48 -10.10 19.97
CA ILE A 89 -13.12 -10.42 19.57
C ILE A 89 -12.24 -9.88 20.69
N SER A 90 -11.44 -10.73 21.33
CA SER A 90 -10.61 -10.25 22.44
C SER A 90 -9.66 -9.16 21.95
N SER A 91 -9.62 -8.02 22.65
CA SER A 91 -8.64 -6.95 22.40
C SER A 91 -7.20 -7.44 22.59
N THR A 92 -6.99 -8.52 23.34
CA THR A 92 -5.66 -9.10 23.58
C THR A 92 -5.08 -9.82 22.37
N THR A 93 -5.93 -10.39 21.50
CA THR A 93 -5.49 -11.20 20.36
C THR A 93 -5.56 -10.42 19.04
N HIS A 94 -6.42 -9.41 18.97
CA HIS A 94 -6.64 -8.62 17.77
C HIS A 94 -6.39 -7.14 18.05
N PHE A 95 -5.83 -6.48 17.05
CA PHE A 95 -5.74 -5.03 16.97
C PHE A 95 -6.91 -4.51 16.15
N LYS A 96 -7.65 -3.55 16.70
CA LYS A 96 -8.91 -3.05 16.17
C LYS A 96 -8.85 -1.57 15.79
N LEU A 97 -9.85 -1.11 15.05
CA LEU A 97 -10.09 0.33 14.91
C LEU A 97 -10.38 0.95 16.29
N GLY A 98 -9.77 2.10 16.55
CA GLY A 98 -9.84 2.77 17.85
C GLY A 98 -8.73 2.36 18.83
N ASP A 99 -8.07 1.22 18.65
CA ASP A 99 -6.96 0.80 19.51
C ASP A 99 -5.77 1.76 19.39
N LEU A 100 -5.00 1.84 20.48
CA LEU A 100 -3.78 2.62 20.55
C LEU A 100 -2.58 1.82 20.04
N PHE A 101 -1.65 2.48 19.37
CA PHE A 101 -0.36 1.92 19.03
C PHE A 101 0.73 2.98 19.11
N THR A 102 1.98 2.54 19.20
CA THR A 102 3.12 3.45 19.05
C THR A 102 3.84 3.23 17.74
N THR A 103 4.45 4.31 17.23
CA THR A 103 5.26 4.29 16.02
C THR A 103 6.35 5.36 16.08
N LEU A 104 7.23 5.38 15.09
CA LEU A 104 8.25 6.40 14.89
C LEU A 104 7.81 7.37 13.80
N ILE A 105 7.93 8.67 14.08
CA ILE A 105 7.66 9.73 13.10
C ILE A 105 8.93 10.56 12.92
N CYS A 106 9.33 10.81 11.69
CA CYS A 106 10.43 11.72 11.42
C CYS A 106 9.94 13.16 11.35
N HIS A 107 10.43 13.98 12.27
CA HIS A 107 10.18 15.40 12.36
C HIS A 107 11.36 16.19 11.80
N ASN A 108 11.05 17.20 10.97
CA ASN A 108 12.02 18.08 10.31
C ASN A 108 13.10 17.35 9.50
N SER A 109 12.87 16.09 9.13
CA SER A 109 13.86 15.23 8.45
C SER A 109 15.18 15.00 9.22
N THR A 110 15.23 15.38 10.50
CA THR A 110 16.45 15.35 11.32
C THR A 110 16.29 14.59 12.64
N HIS A 111 15.06 14.41 13.10
CA HIS A 111 14.76 13.72 14.36
C HIS A 111 13.71 12.65 14.12
N LEU A 112 13.89 11.48 14.74
CA LEU A 112 12.82 10.50 14.91
C LEU A 112 12.23 10.66 16.29
N GLY A 113 10.90 10.75 16.39
CA GLY A 113 10.19 10.84 17.66
C GLY A 113 9.18 9.72 17.84
N LEU A 114 8.96 9.30 19.09
CA LEU A 114 7.90 8.35 19.45
C LEU A 114 6.55 9.05 19.33
N ALA A 115 5.61 8.42 18.64
CA ALA A 115 4.23 8.88 18.54
C ALA A 115 3.29 7.83 19.13
N VAL A 116 2.36 8.25 19.99
CA VAL A 116 1.22 7.42 20.43
C VAL A 116 0.05 7.77 19.54
N VAL A 117 -0.59 6.76 18.96
CA VAL A 117 -1.50 6.93 17.83
C VAL A 117 -2.77 6.14 18.06
N LYS A 118 -3.91 6.78 17.83
CA LYS A 118 -5.21 6.12 17.81
C LYS A 118 -5.53 5.62 16.41
N SER A 119 -5.78 4.32 16.27
CA SER A 119 -6.13 3.69 14.99
C SER A 119 -7.46 4.21 14.45
N THR A 120 -7.48 4.61 13.19
CA THR A 120 -8.68 5.12 12.49
C THR A 120 -9.00 4.33 11.23
N LEU A 121 -8.02 3.60 10.67
CA LEU A 121 -8.19 2.83 9.45
C LEU A 121 -7.15 1.71 9.37
N ILE A 122 -7.61 0.49 9.14
CA ILE A 122 -6.74 -0.66 8.87
C ILE A 122 -7.00 -1.09 7.43
N LYS A 123 -5.94 -1.21 6.63
CA LYS A 123 -6.00 -1.59 5.22
C LYS A 123 -5.12 -2.80 4.95
N ARG A 124 -5.66 -3.79 4.24
CA ARG A 124 -4.87 -4.89 3.66
C ARG A 124 -4.52 -4.56 2.21
N GLY A 125 -3.23 -4.59 1.89
CA GLY A 125 -2.74 -4.50 0.53
C GLY A 125 -3.29 -5.64 -0.31
N GLY A 126 -3.77 -5.32 -1.51
CA GLY A 126 -4.22 -6.33 -2.46
C GLY A 126 -3.04 -7.20 -2.91
N THR A 127 -3.20 -8.52 -2.88
CA THR A 127 -2.14 -9.49 -3.22
C THR A 127 -1.81 -9.58 -4.72
N GLY A 128 -2.15 -8.56 -5.51
CA GLY A 128 -1.92 -8.55 -6.95
C GLY A 128 -1.96 -7.15 -7.55
N SER A 129 -1.30 -6.99 -8.70
CA SER A 129 -1.27 -5.75 -9.47
C SER A 129 -2.67 -5.42 -10.01
N GLY A 130 -3.44 -4.67 -9.21
CA GLY A 130 -4.82 -4.27 -9.53
C GLY A 130 -5.85 -4.62 -8.44
N SER A 131 -5.47 -5.39 -7.42
CA SER A 131 -6.37 -5.68 -6.31
C SER A 131 -6.54 -4.45 -5.42
N ARG A 132 -7.78 -4.02 -5.22
CA ARG A 132 -8.11 -2.85 -4.38
C ARG A 132 -7.78 -3.16 -2.92
N ALA A 133 -7.21 -2.17 -2.22
CA ALA A 133 -6.97 -2.30 -0.79
C ALA A 133 -8.32 -2.49 -0.06
N VAL A 134 -8.37 -3.45 0.85
CA VAL A 134 -9.58 -3.77 1.63
C VAL A 134 -9.46 -3.13 3.01
N SER A 135 -10.49 -2.38 3.42
CA SER A 135 -10.60 -1.83 4.77
C SER A 135 -11.05 -2.91 5.74
N LEU A 136 -10.44 -2.98 6.92
CA LEU A 136 -10.71 -3.97 7.95
C LEU A 136 -11.04 -3.28 9.27
N PHE A 137 -11.86 -3.93 10.09
CA PHE A 137 -12.19 -3.47 11.46
C PHE A 137 -11.20 -3.99 12.50
N ALA A 138 -10.60 -5.15 12.27
CA ALA A 138 -9.66 -5.79 13.16
C ALA A 138 -8.68 -6.67 12.38
N ILE A 139 -7.48 -6.85 12.93
CA ILE A 139 -6.45 -7.76 12.43
C ILE A 139 -5.80 -8.50 13.61
N PRO A 140 -5.45 -9.79 13.46
CA PRO A 140 -4.70 -10.49 14.51
C PRO A 140 -3.38 -9.77 14.80
N ARG A 141 -3.03 -9.59 16.08
CA ARG A 141 -1.77 -8.90 16.45
C ARG A 141 -0.54 -9.60 15.87
N ALA A 142 -0.56 -10.93 15.84
CA ALA A 142 0.52 -11.72 15.23
C ALA A 142 0.79 -11.35 13.75
N GLU A 143 -0.27 -11.02 12.99
CA GLU A 143 -0.17 -10.64 11.57
C GLU A 143 0.43 -9.24 11.36
N ILE A 144 0.30 -8.34 12.34
CA ILE A 144 0.93 -7.01 12.30
C ILE A 144 2.46 -7.15 12.34
N HIS A 145 2.94 -8.04 13.21
CA HIS A 145 4.37 -8.20 13.48
C HIS A 145 5.11 -9.05 12.43
N LEU A 146 4.42 -9.62 11.43
CA LEU A 146 5.07 -10.39 10.38
C LEU A 146 5.97 -9.50 9.51
N PRO A 147 7.20 -9.94 9.16
CA PRO A 147 8.08 -9.21 8.25
C PRO A 147 7.47 -8.95 6.86
N THR A 148 6.55 -9.82 6.43
CA THR A 148 5.85 -9.77 5.15
C THR A 148 4.41 -9.27 5.28
N SER A 149 4.08 -8.64 6.42
CA SER A 149 2.75 -8.15 6.71
C SER A 149 2.25 -7.21 5.60
N ALA A 150 1.11 -7.56 5.00
CA ALA A 150 0.49 -6.78 3.92
C ALA A 150 -0.39 -5.63 4.45
N TYR A 151 -0.39 -5.40 5.77
CA TYR A 151 -1.29 -4.46 6.42
C TYR A 151 -0.65 -3.07 6.55
N THR A 152 -1.48 -2.06 6.42
CA THR A 152 -1.15 -0.66 6.71
C THR A 152 -2.17 -0.13 7.70
N VAL A 153 -1.71 0.56 8.73
CA VAL A 153 -2.56 1.16 9.75
C VAL A 153 -2.44 2.67 9.64
N SER A 154 -3.58 3.34 9.66
CA SER A 154 -3.64 4.80 9.70
C SER A 154 -4.27 5.25 11.01
N GLY A 155 -3.81 6.38 11.54
CA GLY A 155 -4.26 6.85 12.84
C GLY A 155 -3.98 8.33 13.07
N GLN A 156 -4.48 8.84 14.19
CA GLN A 156 -4.25 10.21 14.63
C GLN A 156 -3.32 10.23 15.83
N VAL A 157 -2.33 11.11 15.82
CA VAL A 157 -1.30 11.16 16.86
C VAL A 157 -1.85 11.92 18.06
N LEU A 158 -1.80 11.32 19.24
CA LEU A 158 -2.29 11.91 20.48
C LEU A 158 -1.36 13.06 20.92
N SER A 159 -1.91 14.19 21.31
CA SER A 159 -1.15 15.24 21.98
C SER A 159 -1.05 14.92 23.48
N LEU A 160 0.17 14.68 23.98
CA LEU A 160 0.40 14.21 25.34
C LEU A 160 1.01 15.31 26.21
N LEU A 161 0.51 15.42 27.43
CA LEU A 161 1.05 16.27 28.47
C LEU A 161 1.78 15.44 29.53
N PRO A 162 2.96 15.88 29.98
CA PRO A 162 3.61 15.26 31.13
C PRO A 162 2.82 15.56 32.40
N LEU A 163 2.54 14.52 33.19
CA LEU A 163 1.91 14.61 34.50
C LEU A 163 2.83 13.99 35.55
N GLU A 164 3.19 14.78 36.56
CA GLU A 164 3.90 14.29 37.74
C GLU A 164 2.88 13.70 38.72
N THR A 165 2.90 12.38 38.90
CA THR A 165 1.93 11.67 39.76
C THR A 165 2.44 11.48 41.19
N ALA A 166 3.75 11.48 41.37
CA ALA A 166 4.46 11.42 42.64
C ALA A 166 5.88 11.99 42.44
N PRO A 167 6.61 12.34 43.52
CA PRO A 167 7.97 12.82 43.39
C PRO A 167 8.83 11.83 42.59
N ASN A 168 9.42 12.30 41.49
CA ASN A 168 10.21 11.50 40.55
C ASN A 168 9.45 10.47 39.70
N SER A 169 8.11 10.49 39.67
CA SER A 169 7.34 9.62 38.77
C SER A 169 6.63 10.43 37.69
N LEU A 170 7.11 10.29 36.47
CA LEU A 170 6.49 10.87 35.29
C LEU A 170 5.47 9.92 34.66
N SER A 171 4.31 10.46 34.35
CA SER A 171 3.31 9.86 33.48
C SER A 171 2.95 10.82 32.35
N TRP A 172 2.27 10.32 31.33
CA TRP A 172 1.84 11.11 30.18
C TRP A 172 0.35 10.95 30.04
N ALA A 173 -0.40 12.03 29.97
CA ALA A 173 -1.83 12.00 29.72
C ALA A 173 -2.16 12.59 28.37
N TRP A 174 -3.13 11.99 27.69
CA TRP A 174 -3.69 12.58 26.49
C TRP A 174 -4.52 13.81 26.88
N GLU A 175 -4.23 14.96 26.27
CA GLU A 175 -5.00 16.20 26.54
C GLU A 175 -6.37 16.22 25.85
N GLY A 176 -6.66 15.15 25.09
CA GLY A 176 -7.88 14.98 24.31
C GLY A 176 -7.83 15.61 22.92
N ASP A 177 -6.71 16.23 22.55
CA ASP A 177 -6.46 16.79 21.22
C ASP A 177 -5.43 15.95 20.45
N PHE A 178 -5.39 16.14 19.14
CA PHE A 178 -4.47 15.42 18.26
C PHE A 178 -3.41 16.36 17.70
N ILE A 179 -2.20 15.86 17.53
CA ILE A 179 -1.13 16.61 16.87
C ILE A 179 -1.44 16.71 15.38
N SER A 180 -1.35 17.92 14.84
CA SER A 180 -1.47 18.18 13.41
C SER A 180 -0.10 18.49 12.82
N PHE A 181 0.26 17.81 11.74
CA PHE A 181 1.56 17.98 11.08
C PHE A 181 1.44 18.87 9.83
N CYS A 182 2.48 19.65 9.58
CA CYS A 182 2.65 20.31 8.29
C CYS A 182 2.93 19.25 7.21
N SER A 183 1.91 18.90 6.43
CA SER A 183 2.13 18.14 5.22
C SER A 183 2.98 18.97 4.25
N LYS A 184 3.94 18.33 3.55
CA LYS A 184 4.66 18.98 2.44
C LYS A 184 3.60 19.33 1.40
N LYS A 185 3.06 20.55 1.46
CA LYS A 185 2.03 21.04 0.54
C LYS A 185 2.57 20.80 -0.87
N LYS A 186 2.04 19.80 -1.58
CA LYS A 186 2.18 19.76 -3.04
C LYS A 186 1.60 21.10 -3.49
N LYS A 187 2.42 21.99 -4.07
CA LYS A 187 1.99 23.26 -4.67
C LYS A 187 0.75 22.97 -5.52
N LYS A 188 -0.45 23.16 -4.97
CA LYS A 188 -1.71 22.93 -5.68
C LYS A 188 -1.98 24.25 -6.40
N LYS A 189 -2.03 24.17 -7.74
CA LYS A 189 -2.52 25.24 -8.61
C LYS A 189 -3.90 25.71 -8.12
N LYS A 190 -4.05 27.03 -7.99
CA LYS A 190 -5.24 27.88 -7.80
C LYS A 190 -6.45 27.32 -7.00
N ALA A 191 -6.71 28.03 -5.91
CA ALA A 191 -7.89 28.15 -5.06
C ALA A 191 -9.24 27.69 -5.64
N SER A 192 -9.89 26.75 -4.95
CA SER A 192 -11.35 26.73 -4.72
C SER A 192 -11.81 25.60 -3.78
N ASP A 193 -10.94 24.65 -3.41
CA ASP A 193 -11.33 23.59 -2.46
C ASP A 193 -11.31 24.09 -1.00
N SER A 194 -12.43 23.91 -0.30
CA SER A 194 -12.74 24.34 1.07
C SER A 194 -11.67 23.96 2.11
N GLU A 195 -11.34 24.91 2.97
CA GLU A 195 -10.30 24.86 4.02
C GLU A 195 -10.42 23.66 4.98
N ASP A 196 -11.64 23.17 5.23
CA ASP A 196 -11.91 22.08 6.19
C ASP A 196 -11.36 20.71 5.75
N THR A 197 -11.31 20.42 4.44
CA THR A 197 -10.75 19.14 3.96
C THR A 197 -9.23 19.09 4.05
N ALA A 198 -8.56 20.24 4.13
CA ALA A 198 -7.11 20.31 4.32
C ALA A 198 -6.72 20.03 5.78
N LYS A 199 -7.56 20.44 6.75
CA LYS A 199 -7.33 20.20 8.18
C LYS A 199 -7.32 18.71 8.52
N ILE A 200 -8.30 17.94 8.01
CA ILE A 200 -8.41 16.50 8.30
C ILE A 200 -7.17 15.72 7.80
N LYS A 201 -6.60 16.09 6.64
CA LYS A 201 -5.44 15.37 6.07
C LYS A 201 -4.13 15.54 6.86
N ASN A 202 -4.02 16.58 7.69
CA ASN A 202 -2.83 16.83 8.48
C ASN A 202 -2.82 16.07 9.82
N LEU A 203 -3.94 15.44 10.18
CA LEU A 203 -4.11 14.67 11.42
C LEU A 203 -3.82 13.18 11.24
N HIS A 204 -3.89 12.65 10.02
CA HIS A 204 -3.76 11.22 9.77
C HIS A 204 -2.36 10.84 9.31
N ILE A 205 -1.73 9.92 10.05
CA ILE A 205 -0.51 9.25 9.64
C ILE A 205 -0.84 7.88 9.05
N ILE A 206 -0.02 7.38 8.13
CA ILE A 206 -0.11 6.01 7.61
C ILE A 206 1.23 5.34 7.88
N VAL A 207 1.18 4.16 8.50
CA VAL A 207 2.35 3.44 8.98
C VAL A 207 2.31 2.00 8.48
N SER A 208 3.48 1.49 8.08
CA SER A 208 3.69 0.05 7.87
C SER A 208 3.49 -0.71 9.18
N SER A 209 2.79 -1.84 9.15
CA SER A 209 2.56 -2.67 10.34
C SER A 209 3.83 -3.07 11.09
N ARG A 210 4.96 -3.13 10.39
CA ARG A 210 6.29 -3.43 10.96
C ARG A 210 6.88 -2.33 11.84
N LEU A 211 6.32 -1.14 11.79
CA LEU A 211 6.72 0.02 12.61
C LEU A 211 5.64 0.34 13.66
N ILE A 212 4.93 -0.69 14.11
CA ILE A 212 3.84 -0.59 15.08
C ILE A 212 4.18 -1.46 16.29
N ASP A 213 4.11 -0.86 17.47
CA ASP A 213 4.02 -1.60 18.73
C ASP A 213 2.61 -1.42 19.32
N CYS A 214 1.89 -2.54 19.44
CA CYS A 214 0.51 -2.59 19.90
C CYS A 214 0.38 -2.71 21.43
N ASN A 215 1.49 -2.91 22.16
CA ASN A 215 1.44 -3.17 23.60
C ASN A 215 0.94 -1.97 24.41
N ILE A 216 1.09 -0.76 23.88
CA ILE A 216 0.66 0.47 24.55
C ILE A 216 -0.85 0.49 24.84
N ASN A 217 -1.65 -0.21 24.03
CA ASN A 217 -3.09 -0.29 24.22
C ASN A 217 -3.45 -0.97 25.54
N ASP A 218 -2.72 -2.03 25.89
CA ASP A 218 -2.97 -2.81 27.11
C ASP A 218 -2.39 -2.11 28.35
N GLN A 219 -1.46 -1.18 28.14
CA GLN A 219 -0.80 -0.39 29.18
C GLN A 219 -1.51 0.94 29.47
N ALA A 220 -2.38 1.38 28.56
CA ALA A 220 -3.16 2.61 28.71
C ALA A 220 -4.12 2.49 29.89
N ARG A 221 -4.06 3.47 30.80
CA ARG A 221 -5.00 3.57 31.93
C ARG A 221 -5.99 4.68 31.66
N GLU A 222 -7.28 4.34 31.68
CA GLU A 222 -8.33 5.34 31.69
C GLU A 222 -8.27 6.12 33.01
N ILE A 223 -8.25 7.44 32.90
CA ILE A 223 -8.29 8.35 34.03
C ILE A 223 -9.47 9.30 33.88
N SER A 224 -10.17 9.52 35.00
CA SER A 224 -11.27 10.48 35.13
C SER A 224 -10.93 11.44 36.26
N GLY A 225 -11.31 12.72 36.11
CA GLY A 225 -11.24 13.70 37.21
C GLY A 225 -9.84 14.19 37.61
N LEU A 226 -8.79 13.90 36.83
CA LEU A 226 -7.51 14.58 36.98
C LEU A 226 -7.66 16.04 36.55
N THR A 227 -6.95 16.95 37.23
CA THR A 227 -6.77 18.37 36.87
C THR A 227 -5.97 18.50 35.58
N LEU A 228 -6.50 17.95 34.49
CA LEU A 228 -6.08 18.31 33.16
C LEU A 228 -6.42 19.80 32.96
N PRO A 229 -5.63 20.54 32.16
CA PRO A 229 -5.94 21.93 31.84
C PRO A 229 -7.33 22.14 31.22
N ARG A 230 -7.96 21.07 30.73
CA ARG A 230 -9.32 21.06 30.17
C ARG A 230 -10.13 19.97 30.86
N GLU A 231 -11.26 20.34 31.45
CA GLU A 231 -12.22 19.38 32.01
C GLU A 231 -12.72 18.44 30.90
N ARG A 232 -12.40 17.16 31.03
CA ARG A 232 -12.92 16.09 30.17
C ARG A 232 -13.29 14.89 31.04
N GLU A 233 -14.36 14.20 30.64
CA GLU A 233 -14.91 13.10 31.42
C GLU A 233 -13.94 11.91 31.53
N LYS A 234 -13.22 11.60 30.44
CA LYS A 234 -12.34 10.43 30.32
C LYS A 234 -11.14 10.74 29.41
N THR A 235 -9.94 10.36 29.85
CA THR A 235 -8.74 10.35 28.98
C THR A 235 -7.85 9.13 29.27
N TRP A 236 -6.80 8.95 28.46
CA TRP A 236 -5.78 7.93 28.66
C TRP A 236 -4.54 8.50 29.33
N SER A 237 -3.93 7.71 30.20
CA SER A 237 -2.60 7.94 30.77
C SER A 237 -1.67 6.78 30.52
N PHE A 238 -0.38 7.09 30.39
CA PHE A 238 0.70 6.15 30.10
C PHE A 238 1.82 6.36 31.11
N LYS A 239 2.42 5.27 31.60
CA LYS A 239 3.63 5.41 32.42
C LYS A 239 4.81 5.74 31.53
N ASN A 240 5.76 6.51 32.05
CA ASN A 240 7.01 6.80 31.34
C ASN A 240 7.78 5.53 30.94
N ALA A 241 7.78 4.50 31.80
CA ALA A 241 8.44 3.22 31.53
C ALA A 241 7.88 2.50 30.29
N ASP A 242 6.57 2.57 30.10
CA ASP A 242 5.85 1.95 28.97
C ASP A 242 6.28 2.61 27.64
N LEU A 243 6.30 3.94 27.60
CA LEU A 243 6.77 4.70 26.43
C LEU A 243 8.27 4.48 26.15
N VAL A 244 9.11 4.37 27.18
CA VAL A 244 10.54 4.03 27.01
C VAL A 244 10.70 2.63 26.43
N SER A 245 9.91 1.66 26.88
CA SER A 245 9.93 0.29 26.35
C SER A 245 9.53 0.25 24.88
N ALA A 246 8.42 0.92 24.54
CA ALA A 246 7.93 1.03 23.17
C ALA A 246 8.96 1.70 22.24
N TRP A 247 9.57 2.81 22.70
CA TRP A 247 10.64 3.50 21.96
C TRP A 247 11.83 2.57 21.68
N LYS A 248 12.32 1.87 22.70
CA LYS A 248 13.45 0.94 22.55
C LYS A 248 13.12 -0.19 21.57
N ALA A 249 11.93 -0.80 21.69
CA ALA A 249 11.50 -1.90 20.82
C ALA A 249 11.44 -1.46 19.34
N LEU A 250 10.85 -0.29 19.07
CA LEU A 250 10.79 0.28 17.72
C LEU A 250 12.17 0.66 17.20
N TRP A 251 13.03 1.21 18.04
CA TRP A 251 14.39 1.59 17.66
C TRP A 251 15.25 0.37 17.29
N VAL A 252 15.21 -0.68 18.12
CA VAL A 252 15.90 -1.95 17.83
C VAL A 252 15.41 -2.55 16.51
N SER A 253 14.09 -2.54 16.27
CA SER A 253 13.51 -3.01 15.02
C SER A 253 14.02 -2.21 13.81
N LEU A 254 14.16 -0.89 13.96
CA LEU A 254 14.68 -0.01 12.91
C LEU A 254 16.17 -0.22 12.64
N LEU A 255 16.98 -0.47 13.68
CA LEU A 255 18.40 -0.76 13.52
C LEU A 255 18.63 -2.13 12.87
N ASN A 256 17.82 -3.12 13.21
CA ASN A 256 17.95 -4.49 12.71
C ASN A 256 17.44 -4.66 11.28
N ASP A 257 16.62 -3.74 10.76
CA ASP A 257 16.08 -3.83 9.42
C ASP A 257 16.16 -2.52 8.62
N SER A 258 17.14 -2.48 7.71
CA SER A 258 17.35 -1.36 6.78
C SER A 258 16.20 -1.13 5.81
N SER A 259 15.35 -2.13 5.54
CA SER A 259 14.16 -1.98 4.69
C SER A 259 13.07 -1.11 5.33
N LEU A 260 13.17 -0.82 6.62
CA LEU A 260 12.25 0.05 7.34
C LEU A 260 12.65 1.53 7.29
N HIS A 261 13.89 1.85 6.89
CA HIS A 261 14.43 3.20 6.95
C HIS A 261 13.67 4.21 6.07
N ASP A 262 12.95 3.74 5.05
CA ASP A 262 12.12 4.58 4.17
C ASP A 262 10.59 4.45 4.42
N LYS A 263 10.18 3.73 5.48
CA LYS A 263 8.77 3.33 5.70
C LYS A 263 8.03 4.16 6.75
N PHE A 264 8.70 4.90 7.62
CA PHE A 264 8.02 5.78 8.58
C PHE A 264 7.60 7.12 7.92
N PRO A 265 6.54 7.77 8.42
CA PRO A 265 6.11 9.06 7.92
C PRO A 265 7.12 10.17 8.24
N VAL A 266 7.30 11.10 7.29
CA VAL A 266 8.23 12.24 7.40
C VAL A 266 7.46 13.55 7.24
N TYR A 267 7.49 14.39 8.26
CA TYR A 267 6.84 15.71 8.28
C TYR A 267 7.87 16.84 8.41
N THR A 268 7.53 18.03 7.90
CA THR A 268 8.43 19.22 7.90
C THR A 268 8.19 20.17 9.05
N GLY A 269 7.24 19.86 9.92
CA GLY A 269 6.88 20.69 11.05
C GLY A 269 5.55 20.27 11.63
N ILE A 270 5.18 20.94 12.70
CA ILE A 270 3.94 20.75 13.44
C ILE A 270 3.12 22.02 13.28
N SER A 271 1.84 21.88 12.95
CA SER A 271 0.93 23.02 12.88
C SER A 271 0.23 23.25 14.21
N GLU A 272 -0.14 22.18 14.92
CA GLU A 272 -0.87 22.23 16.20
C GLU A 272 -0.44 21.06 17.10
N GLY A 273 -0.44 21.28 18.41
CA GLY A 273 -0.02 20.32 19.44
C GLY A 273 1.48 20.33 19.74
N MET A 274 1.92 19.51 20.70
CA MET A 274 3.32 19.40 21.11
C MET A 274 3.94 18.06 20.68
N PHE A 275 4.95 18.14 19.82
CA PHE A 275 5.73 16.98 19.38
C PHE A 275 7.19 17.42 19.09
N PRO A 276 8.21 16.58 19.32
CA PRO A 276 8.16 15.30 20.03
C PRO A 276 7.72 15.49 21.49
N TYR A 277 7.29 14.41 22.15
CA TYR A 277 6.91 14.46 23.56
C TYR A 277 8.13 14.82 24.42
N GLN A 278 8.02 15.94 25.12
CA GLN A 278 9.08 16.50 25.97
C GLN A 278 8.55 16.84 27.36
N ALA A 279 9.30 16.46 28.39
CA ALA A 279 9.04 16.81 29.78
C ALA A 279 10.27 17.52 30.34
N VAL A 280 10.08 18.74 30.79
CA VAL A 280 11.11 19.48 31.54
C VAL A 280 11.04 19.01 32.98
N SER A 281 12.11 18.39 33.47
CA SER A 281 12.21 18.08 34.90
C SER A 281 12.41 19.38 35.67
N PRO A 282 11.59 19.67 36.70
CA PRO A 282 11.85 20.80 37.58
C PRO A 282 13.10 20.58 38.45
N VAL A 283 13.53 19.32 38.61
CA VAL A 283 14.75 18.96 39.35
C VAL A 283 15.98 19.15 38.44
N PRO A 284 16.96 20.01 38.80
CA PRO A 284 18.13 20.33 37.97
C PRO A 284 19.01 19.12 37.62
N ALA A 285 18.93 18.04 38.41
CA ALA A 285 19.76 16.85 38.24
C ALA A 285 19.26 15.89 37.13
N ASN A 286 18.01 16.01 36.69
CA ASN A 286 17.44 15.14 35.66
C ASN A 286 17.38 15.88 34.32
N LEU A 287 18.19 15.46 33.35
CA LEU A 287 18.05 15.86 31.96
C LEU A 287 16.60 15.58 31.52
N GLY A 288 15.94 16.58 30.95
CA GLY A 288 14.55 16.47 30.49
C GLY A 288 14.32 15.22 29.63
N ILE A 289 13.13 14.64 29.74
CA ILE A 289 12.78 13.45 28.97
C ILE A 289 12.28 13.90 27.61
N CYS A 290 12.98 13.50 26.55
CA CYS A 290 12.58 13.75 25.17
C CYS A 290 12.53 12.42 24.43
N TYR A 291 11.35 12.05 23.93
CA TYR A 291 11.19 10.87 23.09
C TYR A 291 11.51 11.19 21.64
N ALA A 292 12.69 11.75 21.41
CA ALA A 292 13.25 11.91 20.09
C ALA A 292 14.76 11.65 20.08
N SER A 293 15.24 11.11 18.97
CA SER A 293 16.66 10.96 18.71
C SER A 293 17.00 11.62 17.38
N SER A 294 18.10 12.37 17.39
CA SER A 294 18.69 12.86 16.15
C SER A 294 19.07 11.66 15.29
N ILE A 295 18.70 11.71 14.02
CA ILE A 295 19.13 10.74 13.01
C ILE A 295 20.30 11.27 12.20
N ALA A 296 20.86 12.44 12.54
CA ALA A 296 22.01 12.99 11.86
C ALA A 296 23.15 11.97 11.78
N ASN A 297 23.77 11.85 10.60
CA ASN A 297 24.83 10.92 10.24
C ASN A 297 24.47 9.43 10.32
N THR A 298 23.20 9.06 10.53
CA THR A 298 22.77 7.67 10.54
C THR A 298 22.44 7.15 9.14
N ALA A 299 22.40 5.82 8.97
CA ALA A 299 21.87 5.19 7.74
C ALA A 299 20.41 5.62 7.45
N ILE A 300 19.65 5.92 8.51
CA ILE A 300 18.26 6.37 8.43
C ILE A 300 18.20 7.74 7.76
N GLU A 301 18.97 8.73 8.22
CA GLU A 301 19.02 10.04 7.57
C GLU A 301 19.46 9.91 6.11
N LYS A 302 20.48 9.09 5.82
CA LYS A 302 20.89 8.84 4.43
C LYS A 302 19.75 8.30 3.57
N SER A 303 18.87 7.45 4.11
CA SER A 303 17.71 6.93 3.39
C SER A 303 16.58 7.97 3.21
N ILE A 304 16.33 8.83 4.21
CA ILE A 304 15.33 9.90 4.14
C ILE A 304 15.79 10.99 3.17
N LEU A 305 17.08 11.33 3.27
CA LEU A 305 17.79 12.27 2.43
C LEU A 305 18.28 11.65 1.13
N ALA A 306 18.02 10.36 0.85
CA ALA A 306 18.32 9.70 -0.45
C ALA A 306 17.44 10.25 -1.59
N ARG A 307 16.99 11.49 -1.46
CA ARG A 307 16.72 12.33 -2.62
C ARG A 307 18.06 12.57 -3.30
N LYS A 308 18.12 12.20 -4.56
CA LYS A 308 19.26 12.57 -5.40
C LYS A 308 18.85 13.79 -6.20
N ALA A 309 19.78 14.71 -6.38
CA ALA A 309 19.59 15.81 -7.30
C ALA A 309 19.37 15.23 -8.71
N CYS A 310 18.31 15.66 -9.39
CA CYS A 310 18.15 15.41 -10.80
C CYS A 310 19.30 16.09 -11.55
N ARG A 311 20.02 15.34 -12.41
CA ARG A 311 21.13 15.89 -13.18
C ARG A 311 20.71 17.04 -14.13
N ILE A 312 19.45 17.02 -14.57
CA ILE A 312 18.93 17.98 -15.55
C ILE A 312 18.51 19.30 -14.89
N CYS A 313 17.81 19.25 -13.75
CA CYS A 313 17.25 20.45 -13.10
C CYS A 313 17.73 20.72 -11.67
N GLY A 314 18.62 19.90 -11.12
CA GLY A 314 19.12 20.01 -9.74
C GLY A 314 18.11 19.66 -8.64
N LYS A 315 16.83 19.46 -8.97
CA LYS A 315 15.78 19.19 -7.98
C LYS A 315 16.03 17.90 -7.23
N GLN A 316 15.87 17.93 -5.91
CA GLN A 316 16.00 16.76 -5.05
C GLN A 316 14.77 15.84 -5.20
N VAL A 317 14.96 14.66 -5.80
CA VAL A 317 13.88 13.71 -6.12
C VAL A 317 14.16 12.35 -5.48
N LYS A 318 13.13 11.74 -4.87
CA LYS A 318 13.21 10.38 -4.32
C LYS A 318 13.45 9.38 -5.45
N ASP A 319 14.30 8.37 -5.24
CA ASP A 319 14.61 7.35 -6.27
C ASP A 319 13.36 6.73 -6.93
N GLN A 320 12.29 6.50 -6.17
CA GLN A 320 11.00 5.96 -6.66
C GLN A 320 10.29 6.87 -7.68
N ASP A 321 10.50 8.19 -7.56
CA ASP A 321 9.88 9.22 -8.38
C ASP A 321 10.81 9.70 -9.52
N ARG A 322 12.08 9.26 -9.53
CA ARG A 322 13.09 9.74 -10.50
C ARG A 322 12.75 9.38 -11.93
N GLN A 323 12.18 8.20 -12.18
CA GLN A 323 11.70 7.81 -13.52
C GLN A 323 10.62 8.76 -14.03
N GLY A 324 9.64 9.06 -13.18
CA GLY A 324 8.59 10.03 -13.51
C GLY A 324 9.17 11.40 -13.81
N HIS A 325 10.07 11.85 -12.95
CA HIS A 325 10.68 13.15 -13.06
C HIS A 325 11.58 13.31 -14.30
N VAL A 326 12.47 12.36 -14.58
CA VAL A 326 13.35 12.39 -15.75
C VAL A 326 12.55 12.20 -17.05
N GLY A 327 11.48 11.39 -17.01
CA GLY A 327 10.57 11.24 -18.15
C GLY A 327 9.90 12.54 -18.58
N VAL A 328 9.59 13.46 -17.65
CA VAL A 328 9.07 14.80 -17.99
C VAL A 328 10.10 15.58 -18.81
N HIS A 329 11.34 15.65 -18.34
CA HIS A 329 12.42 16.36 -19.04
C HIS A 329 12.64 15.80 -20.45
N ILE A 330 12.63 14.47 -20.59
CA ILE A 330 12.83 13.80 -21.88
C ILE A 330 11.69 14.13 -22.85
N LEU A 331 10.42 13.97 -22.46
CA LEU A 331 9.31 14.27 -23.36
C LEU A 331 9.27 15.74 -23.76
N LYS A 332 9.45 16.66 -22.80
CA LYS A 332 9.44 18.09 -23.12
C LYS A 332 10.56 18.46 -24.09
N SER A 333 11.76 17.92 -23.88
CA SER A 333 12.87 18.08 -24.82
C SER A 333 12.53 17.54 -26.22
N MET A 334 11.95 16.33 -26.31
CA MET A 334 11.53 15.72 -27.58
C MET A 334 10.48 16.55 -28.34
N TYR A 335 9.59 17.24 -27.63
CA TYR A 335 8.54 18.07 -28.22
C TYR A 335 8.94 19.55 -28.36
N GLY A 336 10.17 19.92 -28.01
CA GLY A 336 10.63 21.32 -28.05
C GLY A 336 9.90 22.24 -27.06
N GLU A 337 9.31 21.67 -26.01
CA GLU A 337 8.60 22.43 -24.97
C GLU A 337 9.55 22.87 -23.86
N ARG A 338 9.24 24.02 -23.25
CA ARG A 338 10.02 24.49 -22.10
C ARG A 338 9.69 23.71 -20.84
N ASP A 339 10.71 23.12 -20.21
CA ASP A 339 10.57 22.58 -18.86
C ASP A 339 10.64 23.68 -17.78
N LEU A 340 9.48 24.20 -17.40
CA LEU A 340 9.32 25.17 -16.30
C LEU A 340 9.77 24.64 -14.93
N THR A 341 10.01 23.34 -14.77
CA THR A 341 10.50 22.77 -13.51
C THR A 341 12.01 22.90 -13.36
N ALA A 342 12.72 23.10 -14.46
CA ALA A 342 14.09 23.56 -14.43
C ALA A 342 14.06 25.08 -14.21
N ASN A 343 14.51 25.53 -13.03
CA ASN A 343 14.90 26.94 -12.85
C ASN A 343 16.16 27.29 -13.68
N VAL A 344 16.68 26.31 -14.41
CA VAL A 344 17.73 26.44 -15.41
C VAL A 344 17.01 26.54 -16.75
N PRO A 345 17.35 27.50 -17.62
CA PRO A 345 16.78 27.56 -18.98
C PRO A 345 16.96 26.18 -19.62
N VAL A 346 15.82 25.53 -19.92
CA VAL A 346 15.62 24.25 -20.62
C VAL A 346 16.95 23.70 -21.15
N SER A 347 17.64 22.94 -20.28
CA SER A 347 19.08 22.79 -20.42
C SER A 347 19.43 21.81 -21.54
N SER A 348 20.48 22.16 -22.26
CA SER A 348 21.30 21.36 -23.19
C SER A 348 21.71 19.97 -22.69
N ASP A 349 21.26 19.53 -21.52
CA ASP A 349 21.76 18.34 -20.84
C ASP A 349 20.94 17.08 -21.13
N VAL A 350 19.72 17.23 -21.68
CA VAL A 350 19.00 16.07 -22.25
C VAL A 350 19.59 15.80 -23.62
N SER A 351 20.14 14.61 -23.80
CA SER A 351 20.66 14.18 -25.10
C SER A 351 19.56 14.25 -26.15
N SER A 352 19.86 14.87 -27.30
CA SER A 352 19.00 14.84 -28.47
C SER A 352 18.95 13.46 -29.14
N SER A 353 19.95 12.61 -28.87
CA SER A 353 20.06 11.28 -29.44
C SER A 353 20.02 10.22 -28.33
N TYR A 354 18.98 9.40 -28.31
CA TYR A 354 18.76 8.33 -27.33
C TYR A 354 18.95 8.74 -25.85
N PRO A 355 18.19 9.72 -25.32
CA PRO A 355 18.30 10.11 -23.92
C PRO A 355 18.01 8.94 -22.98
N CYS A 356 18.81 8.83 -21.93
CA CYS A 356 18.71 7.80 -20.92
C CYS A 356 17.56 8.12 -19.97
N GLY A 357 16.61 7.20 -19.82
CA GLY A 357 15.49 7.33 -18.88
C GLY A 357 15.91 7.46 -17.40
N MET A 358 17.18 7.25 -17.06
CA MET A 358 17.69 7.49 -15.70
C MET A 358 18.28 8.89 -15.47
N CYS A 359 18.97 9.47 -16.45
CA CYS A 359 19.73 10.72 -16.25
C CYS A 359 19.58 11.77 -17.36
N GLY A 360 18.90 11.45 -18.46
CA GLY A 360 18.77 12.30 -19.64
C GLY A 360 19.94 12.24 -20.64
N GLY A 361 21.11 11.73 -20.25
CA GLY A 361 22.31 11.64 -21.12
C GLY A 361 22.33 10.42 -22.06
N THR A 362 23.46 10.11 -22.70
CA THR A 362 23.62 9.02 -23.68
C THR A 362 24.09 7.69 -23.07
N CYS A 363 23.33 7.11 -22.14
CA CYS A 363 23.73 5.86 -21.48
C CYS A 363 23.11 4.62 -22.13
N THR A 364 23.90 3.57 -22.30
CA THR A 364 23.40 2.24 -22.72
C THR A 364 22.58 1.61 -21.59
N VAL A 365 21.46 0.96 -21.94
CA VAL A 365 20.56 0.29 -20.99
C VAL A 365 20.40 -1.18 -21.33
N THR A 366 20.35 -2.01 -20.29
CA THR A 366 20.07 -3.46 -20.36
C THR A 366 19.00 -3.83 -19.33
N ILE A 367 18.43 -5.02 -19.44
CA ILE A 367 17.44 -5.54 -18.47
C ILE A 367 18.07 -6.73 -17.74
N LYS A 368 18.22 -6.64 -16.41
CA LYS A 368 18.72 -7.72 -15.55
C LYS A 368 17.70 -7.98 -14.43
N GLY A 369 17.14 -9.20 -14.37
CA GLY A 369 16.16 -9.59 -13.34
C GLY A 369 14.89 -8.72 -13.29
N GLY A 370 14.37 -8.29 -14.45
CA GLY A 370 13.17 -7.43 -14.53
C GLY A 370 13.38 -5.98 -14.08
N LYS A 371 14.64 -5.57 -13.89
CA LYS A 371 15.05 -4.22 -13.50
C LYS A 371 15.92 -3.61 -14.61
N PRO A 372 15.86 -2.28 -14.81
CA PRO A 372 16.76 -1.60 -15.72
C PRO A 372 18.16 -1.57 -15.11
N CYS A 373 19.18 -1.82 -15.93
CA CYS A 373 20.59 -1.73 -15.55
C CYS A 373 21.33 -0.86 -16.58
N SER A 374 22.06 0.13 -16.09
CA SER A 374 22.91 0.99 -16.92
C SER A 374 24.22 1.21 -16.18
N GLU A 375 25.26 0.48 -16.60
CA GLU A 375 26.57 0.48 -15.94
C GLU A 375 27.30 1.83 -16.11
N GLN A 376 26.96 2.57 -17.16
CA GLN A 376 27.56 3.88 -17.49
C GLN A 376 26.74 5.06 -16.97
N CYS A 377 25.56 4.83 -16.39
CA CYS A 377 24.75 5.93 -15.89
C CYS A 377 25.40 6.51 -14.62
N PRO A 378 25.65 7.83 -14.53
CA PRO A 378 26.24 8.44 -13.34
C PRO A 378 25.28 8.45 -12.15
N THR A 379 23.99 8.24 -12.39
CA THR A 379 22.95 8.30 -11.35
C THR A 379 21.97 7.13 -11.46
N PRO A 380 22.45 5.88 -11.42
CA PRO A 380 21.58 4.73 -11.61
C PRO A 380 20.59 4.63 -10.44
N TYR A 381 19.37 4.20 -10.74
CA TYR A 381 18.38 3.85 -9.73
C TYR A 381 17.58 2.64 -10.19
N SER A 382 17.06 1.88 -9.23
CA SER A 382 16.38 0.61 -9.49
C SER A 382 14.87 0.76 -9.37
N PHE A 383 14.14 0.19 -10.32
CA PHE A 383 12.69 0.04 -10.26
C PHE A 383 12.26 -1.22 -11.02
N LEU A 384 11.06 -1.72 -10.72
CA LEU A 384 10.48 -2.86 -11.43
C LEU A 384 9.85 -2.40 -12.74
N ILE A 385 10.29 -2.97 -13.86
CA ILE A 385 9.78 -2.64 -15.20
C ILE A 385 8.30 -2.96 -15.31
N SER A 386 7.87 -4.13 -14.80
CA SER A 386 6.47 -4.57 -14.86
C SER A 386 5.50 -3.64 -14.14
N ALA A 387 5.93 -3.03 -13.03
CA ALA A 387 5.13 -2.05 -12.30
C ALA A 387 5.12 -0.68 -13.00
N SER A 388 6.25 -0.31 -13.61
CA SER A 388 6.45 1.03 -14.19
C SER A 388 5.98 1.15 -15.63
N LYS A 389 5.73 0.02 -16.31
CA LYS A 389 5.12 -0.03 -17.65
C LYS A 389 3.62 0.34 -17.62
N LYS A 390 2.95 0.18 -16.47
CA LYS A 390 1.52 0.47 -16.33
C LYS A 390 1.31 1.95 -16.06
N PHE A 391 0.55 2.61 -16.92
CA PHE A 391 0.11 3.98 -16.68
C PHE A 391 -0.75 4.03 -15.41
N LEU A 392 -0.38 4.92 -14.48
CA LEU A 392 -1.19 5.26 -13.31
C LEU A 392 -1.32 6.77 -13.23
N PRO A 393 -2.50 7.32 -12.90
CA PRO A 393 -2.66 8.78 -12.75
C PRO A 393 -1.69 9.41 -11.75
N THR A 394 -1.23 8.65 -10.75
CA THR A 394 -0.23 9.10 -9.75
C THR A 394 1.22 8.92 -10.20
N ARG A 395 1.47 8.09 -11.22
CA ARG A 395 2.78 7.79 -11.80
C ARG A 395 2.62 7.65 -13.33
N PRO A 396 2.43 8.79 -14.04
CA PRO A 396 2.01 8.76 -15.44
C PRO A 396 3.12 8.32 -16.40
N CYS A 397 4.39 8.52 -16.05
CA CYS A 397 5.53 8.12 -16.88
C CYS A 397 5.65 6.59 -16.93
N THR A 398 5.60 6.06 -18.15
CA THR A 398 5.82 4.65 -18.46
C THR A 398 7.11 4.42 -19.24
N ASN A 399 8.04 5.40 -19.20
CA ASN A 399 9.34 5.28 -19.84
C ASN A 399 10.19 4.20 -19.18
N VAL A 400 10.19 3.01 -19.76
CA VAL A 400 10.93 1.83 -19.30
C VAL A 400 11.78 1.29 -20.45
N PRO A 401 12.88 0.55 -20.19
CA PRO A 401 13.56 -0.14 -21.26
C PRO A 401 12.69 -1.26 -21.82
N VAL A 402 12.69 -1.40 -23.15
CA VAL A 402 12.02 -2.45 -23.90
C VAL A 402 13.05 -3.06 -24.88
N LEU A 403 12.99 -4.37 -25.08
CA LEU A 403 13.81 -5.06 -26.07
C LEU A 403 13.18 -4.91 -27.46
N CYS A 404 13.97 -4.60 -28.48
CA CYS A 404 13.46 -4.51 -29.86
C CYS A 404 12.91 -5.87 -30.31
N ALA A 405 11.73 -5.85 -30.94
CA ALA A 405 11.07 -7.07 -31.45
C ALA A 405 11.42 -7.39 -32.92
N VAL A 406 12.19 -6.54 -33.61
CA VAL A 406 12.61 -6.81 -34.99
C VAL A 406 13.59 -7.98 -35.01
N LEU A 407 13.33 -8.97 -35.89
CA LEU A 407 14.14 -10.17 -35.99
C LEU A 407 15.62 -9.82 -36.24
N GLY A 408 16.50 -10.33 -35.38
CA GLY A 408 17.94 -10.07 -35.44
C GLY A 408 18.41 -8.83 -34.66
N CYS A 409 17.51 -7.92 -34.30
CA CYS A 409 17.83 -6.81 -33.42
C CYS A 409 17.80 -7.26 -31.95
N LYS A 410 18.90 -7.07 -31.22
CA LYS A 410 19.03 -7.42 -29.80
C LYS A 410 19.12 -6.20 -28.90
N ASP A 411 18.88 -5.02 -29.46
CA ASP A 411 19.08 -3.77 -28.75
C ASP A 411 17.94 -3.50 -27.77
N THR A 412 18.29 -2.91 -26.64
CA THR A 412 17.34 -2.49 -25.60
C THR A 412 17.37 -0.97 -25.53
N HIS A 413 16.21 -0.36 -25.72
CA HIS A 413 16.07 1.10 -25.69
C HIS A 413 15.00 1.52 -24.68
N TRP A 414 15.10 2.75 -24.20
CA TRP A 414 14.02 3.39 -23.45
C TRP A 414 12.80 3.55 -24.37
N LYS A 415 11.60 3.32 -23.83
CA LYS A 415 10.32 3.47 -24.53
C LYS A 415 10.28 4.72 -25.43
N TYR A 416 10.68 5.87 -24.89
CA TYR A 416 10.61 7.14 -25.61
C TYR A 416 11.59 7.24 -26.79
N ASN A 417 12.63 6.41 -26.82
CA ASN A 417 13.64 6.43 -27.88
C ASN A 417 13.29 5.52 -29.06
N PHE A 418 12.19 4.75 -28.98
CA PHE A 418 11.87 3.77 -30.00
C PHE A 418 11.51 4.38 -31.35
N LYS A 419 10.99 5.61 -31.39
CA LYS A 419 10.72 6.30 -32.66
C LYS A 419 11.99 6.45 -33.47
N GLN A 420 12.99 7.08 -32.85
CA GLN A 420 14.32 7.26 -33.43
C GLN A 420 14.97 5.91 -33.79
N HIS A 421 14.92 4.93 -32.89
CA HIS A 421 15.47 3.59 -33.14
C HIS A 421 14.90 2.93 -34.40
N LEU A 422 13.57 2.88 -34.49
CA LEU A 422 12.91 2.20 -35.60
C LEU A 422 13.14 2.94 -36.92
N GLU A 423 13.14 4.28 -36.91
CA GLU A 423 13.43 5.09 -38.10
C GLU A 423 14.87 4.95 -38.59
N GLU A 424 15.86 4.88 -37.68
CA GLU A 424 17.28 4.82 -38.04
C GLU A 424 17.78 3.40 -38.35
N ARG A 425 17.38 2.40 -37.54
CA ARG A 425 17.92 1.03 -37.63
C ARG A 425 17.03 0.06 -38.38
N HIS A 426 15.75 0.39 -38.52
CA HIS A 426 14.76 -0.47 -39.17
C HIS A 426 13.91 0.31 -40.19
N PRO A 427 14.51 0.87 -41.26
CA PRO A 427 13.74 1.50 -42.33
C PRO A 427 12.66 0.55 -42.86
N GLY A 428 11.39 1.00 -42.84
CA GLY A 428 10.25 0.17 -43.22
C GLY A 428 9.77 -0.81 -42.13
N TRP A 429 10.11 -0.57 -40.86
CA TRP A 429 9.69 -1.41 -39.73
C TRP A 429 8.19 -1.70 -39.68
N GLN A 430 7.33 -0.82 -40.21
CA GLN A 430 5.89 -1.02 -40.28
C GLN A 430 5.48 -2.25 -41.10
N GLN A 431 6.33 -2.69 -42.04
CA GLN A 431 6.12 -3.90 -42.83
C GLN A 431 6.63 -5.16 -42.11
N ILE A 432 7.59 -4.98 -41.19
CA ILE A 432 8.27 -6.07 -40.49
C ILE A 432 7.54 -6.43 -39.19
N ILE A 433 7.04 -5.40 -38.48
CA ILE A 433 6.36 -5.56 -37.20
C ILE A 433 4.85 -5.56 -37.47
N PRO A 434 4.13 -6.65 -37.15
CA PRO A 434 2.68 -6.67 -37.28
C PRO A 434 2.02 -5.54 -36.48
N ALA A 435 1.00 -4.90 -37.06
CA ALA A 435 0.29 -3.79 -36.44
C ALA A 435 -0.36 -4.16 -35.10
N GLU A 436 -0.72 -5.43 -34.92
CA GLU A 436 -1.31 -6.00 -33.70
C GLU A 436 -0.26 -6.57 -32.73
N SER A 437 1.02 -6.28 -32.94
CA SER A 437 2.07 -6.78 -32.07
C SER A 437 1.98 -6.16 -30.67
N ASP A 438 1.99 -7.00 -29.64
CA ASP A 438 2.15 -6.58 -28.24
C ASP A 438 3.29 -5.58 -28.06
N PHE A 439 4.36 -5.68 -28.89
CA PHE A 439 5.51 -4.79 -28.89
C PHE A 439 5.12 -3.32 -29.11
N LEU A 440 4.26 -3.04 -30.10
CA LEU A 440 3.83 -1.67 -30.42
C LEU A 440 3.08 -1.04 -29.27
N GLU A 441 2.25 -1.81 -28.57
CA GLU A 441 1.57 -1.35 -27.35
C GLU A 441 2.56 -1.07 -26.21
N GLN A 442 3.65 -1.85 -26.09
CA GLN A 442 4.66 -1.60 -25.04
C GLN A 442 5.40 -0.27 -25.26
N ILE A 443 5.67 0.08 -26.52
CA ILE A 443 6.41 1.28 -26.88
C ILE A 443 5.51 2.52 -27.05
N ARG A 444 4.19 2.36 -27.02
CA ARG A 444 3.19 3.42 -27.28
C ARG A 444 3.10 4.47 -26.20
N ILE A 445 3.42 5.72 -26.53
CA ILE A 445 3.26 6.89 -25.66
C ILE A 445 1.84 7.43 -25.83
N SER A 446 0.97 7.13 -24.86
CA SER A 446 -0.46 7.52 -24.91
C SER A 446 -0.67 9.03 -24.77
N SER A 447 -1.81 9.53 -25.25
CA SER A 447 -2.23 10.93 -25.04
C SER A 447 -2.42 11.26 -23.56
N GLU A 448 -2.93 10.30 -22.78
CA GLU A 448 -3.16 10.45 -21.35
C GLU A 448 -1.84 10.57 -20.57
N GLU A 449 -0.83 9.78 -20.96
CA GLU A 449 0.54 9.88 -20.43
C GLU A 449 1.13 11.26 -20.68
N GLN A 450 1.07 11.74 -21.93
CA GLN A 450 1.62 13.05 -22.31
C GLN A 450 0.90 14.19 -21.59
N ALA A 451 -0.43 14.18 -21.57
CA ALA A 451 -1.22 15.19 -20.86
C ALA A 451 -0.93 15.22 -19.35
N LYS A 452 -0.74 14.06 -18.71
CA LYS A 452 -0.38 13.99 -17.27
C LYS A 452 1.05 14.37 -16.96
N LEU A 453 1.93 14.41 -17.97
CA LEU A 453 3.31 14.90 -17.85
C LEU A 453 3.43 16.39 -18.24
N ASP A 454 2.30 17.10 -18.29
CA ASP A 454 2.19 18.53 -18.62
C ASP A 454 2.74 18.88 -20.02
N ILE A 455 2.53 17.99 -21.01
CA ILE A 455 2.74 18.31 -22.44
C ILE A 455 1.52 19.08 -22.95
N SER A 456 1.74 20.13 -23.75
CA SER A 456 0.67 20.96 -24.31
C SER A 456 -0.29 20.12 -25.16
N PRO A 457 -1.63 20.28 -25.04
CA PRO A 457 -2.58 19.56 -25.89
C PRO A 457 -2.34 19.74 -27.39
N GLU A 458 -1.73 20.85 -27.80
CA GLU A 458 -1.40 21.18 -29.19
C GLU A 458 -0.20 20.39 -29.74
N THR A 459 0.67 19.86 -28.88
CA THR A 459 1.88 19.10 -29.25
C THR A 459 1.73 17.60 -29.02
N ILE A 460 0.67 17.16 -28.31
CA ILE A 460 0.42 15.74 -28.03
C ILE A 460 0.30 14.97 -29.35
N SER A 461 1.22 14.02 -29.53
CA SER A 461 1.24 13.11 -30.68
C SER A 461 1.32 11.68 -30.18
N VAL A 462 0.32 10.87 -30.47
CA VAL A 462 0.33 9.44 -30.10
C VAL A 462 1.27 8.70 -31.04
N TRP A 463 2.26 8.01 -30.48
CA TRP A 463 3.23 7.23 -31.24
C TRP A 463 3.56 5.90 -30.54
N PRO A 464 3.64 4.75 -31.26
CA PRO A 464 3.30 4.60 -32.67
C PRO A 464 1.78 4.71 -32.90
N PRO A 465 1.35 5.13 -34.10
CA PRO A 465 -0.06 5.08 -34.47
C PRO A 465 -0.50 3.61 -34.47
N LEU A 466 -1.55 3.29 -33.72
CA LEU A 466 -2.20 1.99 -33.84
C LEU A 466 -3.23 2.06 -34.96
N PRO A 467 -3.49 0.95 -35.65
CA PRO A 467 -4.63 0.89 -36.55
C PRO A 467 -5.89 1.31 -35.78
N PRO A 468 -6.83 2.01 -36.44
CA PRO A 468 -8.12 2.27 -35.82
C PRO A 468 -8.69 0.94 -35.32
N PRO A 469 -9.28 0.90 -34.11
CA PRO A 469 -9.92 -0.31 -33.64
C PRO A 469 -10.88 -0.79 -34.73
N PRO A 470 -10.93 -2.11 -35.02
CA PRO A 470 -11.85 -2.63 -36.02
C PRO A 470 -13.23 -2.06 -35.71
N PRO A 471 -13.96 -1.55 -36.73
CA PRO A 471 -15.24 -0.90 -36.53
C PRO A 471 -16.05 -1.81 -35.63
N SER A 472 -16.37 -1.32 -34.43
CA SER A 472 -17.11 -2.13 -33.46
C SER A 472 -18.33 -2.60 -34.20
N ILE A 473 -18.39 -3.90 -34.51
CA ILE A 473 -19.55 -4.47 -35.17
C ILE A 473 -20.64 -4.20 -34.17
N THR A 474 -21.40 -3.13 -34.43
CA THR A 474 -22.60 -2.80 -33.70
C THR A 474 -23.43 -4.02 -33.97
N SER A 475 -23.38 -4.98 -33.06
CA SER A 475 -24.23 -6.14 -33.09
C SER A 475 -25.61 -5.51 -33.04
N THR A 476 -26.20 -5.36 -34.22
CA THR A 476 -27.62 -5.16 -34.44
C THR A 476 -28.22 -6.43 -33.90
N ARG A 477 -28.25 -6.51 -32.57
CA ARG A 477 -29.01 -7.48 -31.83
C ARG A 477 -30.41 -7.26 -32.39
N PRO A 478 -30.98 -8.25 -33.09
CA PRO A 478 -32.29 -8.08 -33.71
C PRO A 478 -33.20 -7.53 -32.64
N SER A 479 -33.73 -6.34 -32.87
CA SER A 479 -34.73 -5.72 -32.03
C SER A 479 -35.84 -6.74 -31.91
N THR A 480 -35.95 -7.33 -30.73
CA THR A 480 -37.12 -8.13 -30.39
C THR A 480 -38.31 -7.19 -30.49
N PRO A 481 -39.39 -7.60 -31.18
CA PRO A 481 -40.53 -6.74 -31.39
C PRO A 481 -41.07 -6.27 -30.04
N ASN A 482 -41.12 -4.95 -29.88
CA ASN A 482 -41.65 -4.25 -28.74
C ASN A 482 -43.09 -4.74 -28.50
N ARG A 483 -43.33 -5.36 -27.36
CA ARG A 483 -44.69 -5.57 -26.87
C ARG A 483 -45.17 -4.23 -26.34
N ASP A 484 -46.12 -3.65 -27.08
CA ASP A 484 -46.94 -2.54 -26.64
C ASP A 484 -47.59 -2.85 -25.29
N ALA A 485 -47.29 -2.03 -24.29
CA ALA A 485 -48.14 -1.85 -23.12
C ALA A 485 -47.83 -0.51 -22.45
N GLY A 486 -48.82 0.38 -22.45
CA GLY A 486 -49.16 1.12 -21.23
C GLY A 486 -48.62 2.53 -21.11
N SER A 487 -49.45 3.47 -21.57
CA SER A 487 -49.54 4.86 -21.12
C SER A 487 -49.32 5.07 -19.62
N GLY A 488 -48.60 6.13 -19.22
CA GLY A 488 -48.55 6.49 -17.79
C GLY A 488 -47.78 7.75 -17.43
N ARG A 489 -48.43 8.92 -17.61
CA ARG A 489 -48.35 10.15 -16.78
C ARG A 489 -46.97 10.71 -16.35
N LYS A 490 -46.68 11.89 -16.90
CA LYS A 490 -45.86 12.95 -16.30
C LYS A 490 -46.48 13.41 -14.97
N ARG A 491 -45.70 13.45 -13.89
CA ARG A 491 -45.87 14.42 -12.78
C ARG A 491 -44.52 14.86 -12.23
N SER A 492 -44.37 16.17 -12.21
CA SER A 492 -43.32 16.93 -11.54
C SER A 492 -43.74 17.26 -10.11
N ALA A 493 -42.81 17.21 -9.16
CA ALA A 493 -42.76 17.94 -7.86
C ALA A 493 -41.45 17.47 -7.17
N SER A 494 -40.46 18.26 -6.73
CA SER A 494 -40.38 19.47 -5.88
C SER A 494 -40.98 19.34 -4.48
N TYR A 495 -40.10 19.50 -3.49
CA TYR A 495 -40.27 19.89 -2.07
C TYR A 495 -40.44 18.82 -0.96
N LEU A 496 -39.37 18.73 -0.16
CA LEU A 496 -39.24 18.84 1.32
C LEU A 496 -40.16 18.09 2.31
N GLN A 497 -39.46 17.46 3.25
CA GLN A 497 -39.65 17.40 4.72
C GLN A 497 -40.67 16.44 5.38
N ASN A 498 -40.10 15.71 6.35
CA ASN A 498 -40.61 15.27 7.66
C ASN A 498 -41.44 13.96 7.77
N SER A 499 -40.80 13.02 8.49
CA SER A 499 -41.24 11.87 9.31
C SER A 499 -42.66 11.99 9.93
N PRO A 500 -43.36 10.91 10.40
CA PRO A 500 -42.79 9.79 11.18
C PRO A 500 -43.51 8.40 11.15
N SER A 501 -42.86 7.41 11.78
CA SER A 501 -43.42 6.38 12.69
C SER A 501 -44.63 5.50 12.28
N ARG A 502 -44.37 4.18 12.33
CA ARG A 502 -45.13 3.07 12.98
C ARG A 502 -45.67 1.94 12.09
N ARG A 503 -45.28 0.75 12.56
CA ARG A 503 -45.98 -0.55 12.67
C ARG A 503 -46.19 -1.43 11.43
N ASP A 504 -45.58 -2.61 11.57
CA ASP A 504 -46.17 -3.94 11.49
C ASP A 504 -46.98 -4.28 10.23
N LYS A 505 -46.40 -5.17 9.41
CA LYS A 505 -47.15 -6.27 8.82
C LYS A 505 -46.21 -7.41 8.42
N GLU A 506 -46.49 -8.56 9.04
CA GLU A 506 -45.97 -9.88 8.76
C GLU A 506 -46.42 -10.41 7.39
N ASN A 507 -45.66 -11.40 6.92
CA ASN A 507 -46.05 -12.53 6.05
C ASN A 507 -46.61 -12.25 4.65
N CYS A 508 -45.89 -12.71 3.62
CA CYS A 508 -46.34 -13.81 2.76
C CYS A 508 -45.19 -14.38 1.92
N ASP A 509 -45.27 -15.70 1.75
CA ASP A 509 -44.35 -16.71 1.24
C ASP A 509 -44.24 -16.71 -0.32
N PRO A 510 -43.54 -17.67 -0.98
CA PRO A 510 -42.76 -17.42 -2.20
C PRO A 510 -43.39 -18.08 -3.43
N ASN A 511 -42.96 -17.69 -4.64
CA ASN A 511 -42.79 -18.57 -5.80
C ASN A 511 -42.69 -17.77 -7.10
N THR A 512 -41.54 -17.85 -7.74
CA THR A 512 -41.32 -17.93 -9.21
C THR A 512 -39.81 -18.07 -9.36
N GLY A 513 -39.20 -19.17 -9.78
CA GLY A 513 -39.63 -20.13 -10.78
C GLY A 513 -39.27 -19.61 -12.17
N TYR A 514 -37.98 -19.62 -12.56
CA TYR A 514 -37.62 -19.51 -13.98
C TYR A 514 -36.38 -20.30 -14.37
N MET A 515 -36.56 -21.02 -15.46
CA MET A 515 -35.68 -21.97 -16.13
C MET A 515 -34.55 -21.30 -16.92
N ASP A 516 -33.37 -21.87 -16.76
CA ASP A 516 -32.46 -22.42 -17.78
C ASP A 516 -32.28 -21.72 -19.14
N LYS A 517 -31.01 -21.53 -19.53
CA LYS A 517 -30.50 -21.59 -20.92
C LYS A 517 -28.98 -21.36 -20.95
N ARG A 518 -28.20 -22.45 -20.97
CA ARG A 518 -26.85 -22.42 -21.58
C ARG A 518 -26.61 -23.67 -22.43
N ARG A 519 -26.59 -23.48 -23.75
CA ARG A 519 -25.98 -24.41 -24.72
C ARG A 519 -24.66 -23.83 -25.23
N HIS A 520 -23.65 -24.71 -25.23
CA HIS A 520 -22.58 -24.95 -26.21
C HIS A 520 -21.74 -23.80 -26.80
N ILE A 521 -20.41 -23.96 -26.70
CA ILE A 521 -19.45 -24.29 -27.80
C ILE A 521 -18.04 -24.47 -27.17
N LEU A 522 -17.51 -25.70 -27.18
CA LEU A 522 -16.29 -26.21 -27.88
C LEU A 522 -14.97 -25.49 -27.46
N GLY A 523 -13.88 -26.15 -27.08
CA GLY A 523 -13.36 -27.45 -27.48
C GLY A 523 -12.25 -27.26 -28.53
N LEU A 524 -10.99 -27.45 -28.12
CA LEU A 524 -9.85 -28.03 -28.87
C LEU A 524 -8.51 -27.54 -28.31
N ILE A 525 -7.75 -28.48 -27.78
CA ILE A 525 -6.32 -28.38 -27.48
C ILE A 525 -5.62 -29.29 -28.49
N TRP A 526 -4.60 -28.76 -29.16
CA TRP A 526 -3.62 -29.54 -29.91
C TRP A 526 -2.27 -29.47 -29.22
N CYS A 527 -1.59 -30.61 -29.22
CA CYS A 527 -0.24 -30.82 -28.72
C CYS A 527 0.81 -30.19 -29.63
N THR A 528 1.87 -29.67 -29.01
CA THR A 528 3.28 -29.87 -29.37
C THR A 528 4.10 -29.77 -28.11
#